data_AF-A0A962DY65-F1
#
_entry.id   AF-A0A962DY65-F1
#
_cell.length_a   1.000
_cell.length_b   1.000
_cell.length_c   1.000
_cell.angle_alpha   90.00
_cell.angle_beta   90.00
_cell.angle_gamma   90.00
#
_symmetry.space_group_name_H-M   'P 1'
#
loop_
_entity.id
_entity.type
_entity.pdbx_description
1 polymer ?
#
loop_
_entity_poly.entity_id
_entity_poly.type
_entity_poly.pdbx_seq_one_letter_code
_entity_poly.pdbx_strand_id
1 'polypeptide(L)'
;PQIQKNVRFHIGCARDPVGAVGLADFCEQIGLPIDLMSGPVTDNQVGKDILKERKNMMTYNAFTPDNAWLDLVIARWAVEYQDAA
;
A
#
# COMPACT_ATOMS: atom_id res chain seq x y z
N PRO A 1 -4.22 -17.99 9.30
CA PRO A 1 -5.36 -17.07 9.09
C PRO A 1 -5.72 -16.91 7.59
N GLN A 2 -7.01 -17.00 7.25
CA GLN A 2 -7.48 -17.18 5.86
C GLN A 2 -7.37 -15.92 4.99
N ILE A 3 -7.55 -14.73 5.58
CA ILE A 3 -7.49 -13.46 4.84
C ILE A 3 -6.07 -13.24 4.30
N GLN A 4 -5.07 -13.36 5.17
CA GLN A 4 -3.65 -13.17 4.85
C GLN A 4 -3.20 -14.10 3.71
N LYS A 5 -3.72 -15.32 3.65
CA LYS A 5 -3.38 -16.29 2.60
C LYS A 5 -3.96 -15.94 1.22
N ASN A 6 -4.99 -15.10 1.18
CA ASN A 6 -5.73 -14.80 -0.04
C ASN A 6 -5.63 -13.33 -0.47
N VAL A 7 -4.95 -12.48 0.30
CA VAL A 7 -4.68 -11.10 -0.09
C VAL A 7 -3.33 -11.05 -0.82
N ARG A 8 -3.38 -10.76 -2.12
CA ARG A 8 -2.21 -10.57 -3.00
C ARG A 8 -1.71 -9.12 -3.02
N PHE A 9 -2.62 -8.18 -2.78
CA PHE A 9 -2.33 -6.76 -2.80
C PHE A 9 -3.24 -6.05 -1.80
N HIS A 10 -2.65 -5.25 -0.93
CA HIS A 10 -3.36 -4.57 0.14
C HIS A 10 -3.23 -3.05 0.01
N ILE A 11 -4.36 -2.40 -0.27
CA ILE A 11 -4.48 -0.95 -0.33
C ILE A 11 -5.04 -0.44 1.00
N GLY A 12 -4.22 0.30 1.74
CA GLY A 12 -4.64 0.99 2.95
C GLY A 12 -5.29 2.34 2.64
N CYS A 13 -6.22 2.76 3.49
CA CYS A 13 -6.81 4.09 3.43
C CYS A 13 -6.76 4.77 4.80
N ALA A 14 -6.25 5.99 4.85
CA ALA A 14 -6.14 6.75 6.09
C ALA A 14 -6.40 8.24 5.87
N ARG A 15 -6.98 8.87 6.91
CA ARG A 15 -7.30 10.30 6.90
C ARG A 15 -6.08 11.17 7.20
N ASP A 16 -5.23 10.74 8.13
CA ASP A 16 -4.11 11.52 8.63
C ASP A 16 -2.83 10.68 8.72
N PRO A 17 -1.64 11.32 8.81
CA PRO A 17 -0.36 10.59 8.81
C PRO A 17 -0.16 9.67 10.02
N VAL A 18 -0.68 10.02 11.21
CA VAL A 18 -0.53 9.18 12.40
C VAL A 18 -1.37 7.92 12.25
N GLY A 19 -2.61 8.06 11.81
CA GLY A 19 -3.50 6.94 11.50
C GLY A 19 -2.92 6.05 10.40
N ALA A 20 -2.31 6.62 9.37
CA ALA A 20 -1.70 5.87 8.27
C ALA A 20 -0.49 5.04 8.72
N VAL A 21 0.38 5.61 9.56
CA VAL A 21 1.53 4.91 10.15
C VAL A 21 1.06 3.78 11.07
N GLY A 22 0.12 4.07 11.98
CA GLY A 22 -0.42 3.06 12.90
C GLY A 22 -1.17 1.93 12.19
N LEU A 23 -1.89 2.25 11.11
CA LEU A 23 -2.53 1.25 10.26
C LEU A 23 -1.48 0.34 9.63
N ALA A 24 -0.41 0.91 9.05
CA ALA A 24 0.68 0.13 8.46
C ALA A 24 1.33 -0.81 9.48
N ASP A 25 1.62 -0.31 10.69
CA ASP A 25 2.19 -1.10 11.79
C ASP A 25 1.29 -2.26 12.20
N PHE A 26 0.01 -1.99 12.44
CA PHE A 26 -0.95 -3.01 12.85
C PHE A 26 -1.13 -4.08 11.77
N CYS A 27 -1.26 -3.64 10.51
CA CYS A 27 -1.39 -4.52 9.35
C CYS A 27 -0.17 -5.44 9.20
N GLU A 28 1.04 -4.93 9.38
CA GLU A 28 2.26 -5.73 9.41
C GLU A 28 2.25 -6.76 10.55
N GLN A 29 1.88 -6.35 11.77
CA GLN A 29 1.80 -7.23 12.94
C GLN A 29 0.82 -8.40 12.78
N ILE A 30 -0.30 -8.19 12.09
CA ILE A 30 -1.28 -9.25 11.81
C ILE A 30 -0.96 -10.09 10.55
N GLY A 31 0.21 -9.87 9.94
CA GLY A 31 0.66 -10.59 8.75
C GLY A 31 -0.08 -10.18 7.46
N LEU A 32 -0.53 -8.93 7.38
CA LEU A 32 -1.26 -8.36 6.25
C LEU A 32 -0.68 -6.98 5.86
N PRO A 33 0.61 -6.90 5.49
CA PRO A 33 1.27 -5.61 5.22
C PRO A 33 0.55 -4.82 4.13
N ILE A 34 0.61 -3.50 4.21
CA ILE A 34 0.04 -2.60 3.21
C ILE A 34 1.08 -2.36 2.11
N ASP A 35 0.68 -2.57 0.87
CA ASP A 35 1.52 -2.34 -0.30
C ASP A 35 1.44 -0.89 -0.79
N LEU A 36 0.27 -0.28 -0.60
CA LEU A 36 -0.04 1.05 -1.08
C LEU A 36 -0.95 1.79 -0.09
N MET A 37 -0.62 3.04 0.23
CA MET A 37 -1.54 3.93 0.95
C MET A 37 -2.28 4.84 -0.03
N SER A 38 -3.58 5.03 0.18
CA SER A 38 -4.40 6.01 -0.51
C SER A 38 -5.34 6.76 0.46
N GLY A 39 -6.04 7.79 -0.02
CA GLY A 39 -6.98 8.59 0.75
C GLY A 39 -6.44 9.96 1.17
N PRO A 40 -7.12 10.68 2.08
CA PRO A 40 -6.82 12.07 2.41
C PRO A 40 -5.36 12.35 2.80
N VAL A 41 -4.69 11.37 3.42
CA VAL A 41 -3.27 11.47 3.77
C VAL A 41 -2.35 11.57 2.55
N THR A 42 -2.73 11.00 1.40
CA THR A 42 -1.94 11.03 0.16
C THR A 42 -2.38 12.13 -0.80
N ASP A 43 -3.39 12.92 -0.44
CA ASP A 43 -3.90 14.01 -1.28
C ASP A 43 -3.03 15.28 -1.21
N ASN A 44 -2.05 15.30 -0.31
CA ASN A 44 -1.08 16.39 -0.15
C ASN A 44 0.35 15.85 -0.02
N GLN A 45 1.34 16.72 -0.26
CA GLN A 45 2.76 16.34 -0.24
C GLN A 45 3.24 15.95 1.18
N VAL A 46 2.74 16.63 2.22
CA VAL A 46 3.16 16.39 3.61
C VAL A 46 2.88 14.95 4.04
N GLY A 47 1.69 14.44 3.77
CA GLY A 47 1.36 13.07 4.15
C GLY A 47 2.10 12.03 3.29
N LYS A 48 2.37 12.32 2.01
CA LYS A 48 3.25 11.48 1.17
C LYS A 48 4.67 11.40 1.74
N ASP A 49 5.24 12.53 2.16
CA ASP A 49 6.60 12.60 2.70
C ASP A 49 6.72 11.84 4.03
N ILE A 50 5.76 12.02 4.94
CA ILE A 50 5.75 11.30 6.23
C ILE A 50 5.69 9.78 5.99
N LEU A 51 4.84 9.32 5.07
CA LEU A 51 4.73 7.89 4.75
C LEU A 51 6.01 7.33 4.12
N LYS A 52 6.66 8.12 3.26
CA LYS A 52 7.95 7.75 2.67
C LYS A 52 9.04 7.67 3.73
N GLU A 53 9.15 8.65 4.63
CA GLU A 53 10.18 8.69 5.68
C GLU A 53 9.99 7.61 6.75
N ARG A 54 8.74 7.35 7.17
CA ARG A 54 8.44 6.45 8.29
C ARG A 54 8.30 4.99 7.88
N LYS A 55 7.81 4.74 6.66
CA LYS A 55 7.44 3.39 6.20
C LYS A 55 8.03 3.01 4.84
N ASN A 56 8.69 3.94 4.14
CA ASN A 56 9.13 3.75 2.75
C ASN A 56 8.01 3.22 1.85
N MET A 57 6.79 3.71 2.08
CA MET A 57 5.58 3.16 1.49
C MET A 57 5.21 3.89 0.19
N MET A 58 4.71 3.15 -0.80
CA MET A 58 4.13 3.74 -2.00
C MET A 58 2.84 4.49 -1.63
N THR A 59 2.65 5.68 -2.20
CA THR A 59 1.45 6.50 -1.98
C THR A 59 0.74 6.76 -3.29
N TYR A 60 -0.59 6.74 -3.25
CA TYR A 60 -1.45 6.97 -4.41
C TYR A 60 -2.50 8.00 -4.06
N ASN A 61 -2.49 9.13 -4.78
CA ASN A 61 -3.42 10.22 -4.60
C ASN A 61 -4.78 9.87 -5.21
N ALA A 62 -5.86 10.02 -4.45
CA ALA A 62 -7.18 9.59 -4.89
C ALA A 62 -7.79 10.54 -5.95
N PHE A 63 -7.37 11.81 -5.96
CA PHE A 63 -7.85 12.83 -6.89
C PHE A 63 -7.03 12.94 -8.18
N THR A 64 -5.77 12.49 -8.16
CA THR A 64 -4.87 12.49 -9.33
C THR A 64 -4.38 11.07 -9.62
N PRO A 65 -5.25 10.22 -10.20
CA PRO A 65 -4.92 8.82 -10.44
C PRO A 65 -3.83 8.65 -11.50
N ASP A 66 -2.95 7.69 -11.28
CA ASP A 66 -1.98 7.17 -12.26
C ASP A 66 -2.01 5.63 -12.29
N ASN A 67 -1.16 5.03 -13.14
CA ASN A 67 -1.09 3.58 -13.29
C ASN A 67 0.02 2.93 -12.44
N ALA A 68 0.70 3.67 -11.56
CA ALA A 68 1.88 3.15 -10.86
C ALA A 68 1.55 1.94 -9.96
N TRP A 69 0.37 1.94 -9.32
CA TRP A 69 -0.09 0.79 -8.53
C TRP A 69 -0.46 -0.41 -9.41
N LEU A 70 -1.00 -0.18 -10.61
CA LEU A 70 -1.37 -1.23 -11.54
C LEU A 70 -0.10 -1.90 -12.10
N ASP A 71 0.91 -1.12 -12.46
CA ASP A 71 2.21 -1.61 -12.89
C ASP A 71 2.87 -2.49 -11.81
N LEU A 72 2.74 -2.09 -10.53
CA LEU A 72 3.21 -2.89 -9.40
C LEU A 72 2.48 -4.24 -9.28
N VAL A 73 1.15 -4.25 -9.45
CA VAL A 73 0.35 -5.49 -9.43
C VAL A 73 0.74 -6.40 -10.59
N ILE A 74 0.84 -5.86 -11.80
CA ILE A 74 1.23 -6.61 -13.00
C ILE A 74 2.63 -7.19 -12.82
N ALA A 75 3.60 -6.41 -12.32
CA ALA A 75 4.96 -6.91 -12.09
C ALA A 75 4.98 -8.07 -11.09
N ARG A 76 4.26 -7.96 -9.97
CA ARG A 76 4.16 -9.05 -8.98
C ARG A 76 3.54 -10.30 -9.57
N TRP A 77 2.43 -10.16 -10.29
CA TRP A 77 1.72 -11.30 -10.86
C TRP A 77 2.45 -11.92 -12.04
N ALA A 78 3.15 -11.14 -12.85
CA ALA A 78 3.96 -11.63 -13.95
C ALA A 78 5.15 -12.47 -13.47
N VAL A 79 5.80 -12.05 -12.37
CA VAL A 79 6.89 -12.82 -11.74
C VAL A 79 6.36 -14.10 -11.10
N GLU A 80 5.26 -14.03 -10.34
CA GLU A 80 4.64 -15.24 -9.78
C GLU A 80 4.17 -16.23 -10.86
N TYR A 81 3.78 -15.75 -12.04
CA TYR A 81 3.46 -16.61 -13.19
C TYR A 81 4.68 -17.35 -13.75
N GLN A 82 5.87 -16.75 -13.67
CA GLN A 82 7.12 -17.38 -14.13
C GLN A 82 7.59 -18.47 -13.17
N ASP A 83 7.39 -18.30 -11.87
CA ASP A 83 7.76 -19.31 -10.86
C ASP A 83 6.75 -20.48 -10.77
N ALA A 84 5.57 -20.34 -11.36
CA ALA A 84 4.51 -21.35 -11.36
C ALA A 84 4.43 -22.19 -12.65
N ALA A 85 5.27 -21.93 -13.65
CA ALA A 85 5.33 -22.61 -14.96
C ALA A 85 6.55 -23.55 -15.05
#